data_AF-A0A146F1K7-F1
#
_entry.id   AF-A0A146F1K7-F1
#
_cell.length_a   1.000
_cell.length_b   1.000
_cell.length_c   1.000
_cell.angle_alpha   90.00
_cell.angle_beta   90.00
_cell.angle_gamma   90.00
#
_symmetry.space_group_name_H-M   'P 1'
#
loop_
_entity.id
_entity.type
_entity.pdbx_description
1 polymer ?
#
loop_
_entity_poly.entity_id
_entity_poly.type
_entity_poly.pdbx_seq_one_letter_code
_entity_poly.pdbx_strand_id
1 'polypeptide(L)'
;MTISSLQLAMWNLSTIENLNRRSAVWTLAIRVPDRMLARLNPESRWAPTFRTITYPLPPVPLSPEAARDYQPPEKQHVFAILQTLPGENPFDLGSPFKNLQQVLGYSIIDWFLPLKQSPCADRTTGDSFYELGPVVSRLKKEAGLNPPPESQPTTQNDTERKHKRRRSSHRQSHE
;
A
#
# COMPACT_ATOMS: atom_id res chain seq x y z
N MET A 1 16.37 10.46 22.48
CA MET A 1 16.33 10.66 21.01
C MET A 1 16.22 9.33 20.26
N THR A 2 17.06 8.31 20.55
CA THR A 2 17.08 7.03 19.80
C THR A 2 15.83 6.15 19.96
N ILE A 3 15.28 6.04 21.17
CA ILE A 3 14.10 5.21 21.46
C ILE A 3 12.87 5.71 20.68
N SER A 4 12.68 7.03 20.63
CA SER A 4 11.56 7.65 19.91
C SER A 4 11.67 7.43 18.39
N SER A 5 12.88 7.53 17.81
CA SER A 5 13.09 7.24 16.39
C SER A 5 12.80 5.78 16.03
N LEU A 6 13.20 4.83 16.90
CA LEU A 6 12.90 3.41 16.69
C LEU A 6 11.39 3.14 16.78
N GLN A 7 10.71 3.81 17.72
CA GLN A 7 9.25 3.72 17.84
C GLN A 7 8.54 4.24 16.58
N LEU A 8 9.03 5.34 16.01
CA LEU A 8 8.51 5.89 14.76
C LEU A 8 8.74 4.93 13.58
N ALA A 9 9.93 4.35 13.48
CA ALA A 9 10.26 3.34 12.46
C ALA A 9 9.39 2.07 12.58
N MET A 10 9.11 1.63 13.81
CA MET A 10 8.21 0.50 14.07
C MET A 10 6.78 0.75 13.58
N TRP A 11 6.35 2.00 13.42
CA TRP A 11 4.99 2.32 12.97
C TRP A 11 4.95 2.96 11.58
N ASN A 12 6.09 3.05 10.88
CA ASN A 12 6.23 3.80 9.63
C ASN A 12 5.58 5.19 9.73
N LEU A 13 5.89 5.91 10.82
CA LEU A 13 5.39 7.25 11.09
C LEU A 13 6.52 8.26 11.08
N SER A 14 6.24 9.45 10.57
CA SER A 14 7.09 10.62 10.80
C SER A 14 6.77 11.31 12.13
N THR A 15 7.67 12.18 12.60
CA THR A 15 7.46 12.96 13.82
C THR A 15 6.19 13.82 13.74
N ILE A 16 5.91 14.40 12.57
CA ILE A 16 4.74 15.25 12.33
C ILE A 16 3.47 14.41 12.35
N GLU A 17 3.49 13.24 11.69
CA GLU A 17 2.34 12.33 11.69
C GLU A 17 2.03 11.78 13.07
N ASN A 18 3.07 11.53 13.88
CA ASN A 18 2.89 11.02 15.24
C ASN A 18 2.10 11.97 16.14
N LEU A 19 2.15 13.29 15.88
CA LEU A 19 1.41 14.29 16.66
C LEU A 19 -0.10 14.10 16.56
N ASN A 20 -0.61 13.78 15.36
CA ASN A 20 -2.04 13.59 15.13
C ASN A 20 -2.40 12.17 14.64
N ARG A 21 -1.59 11.17 14.98
CA ARG A 21 -1.72 9.82 14.41
C ARG A 21 -3.06 9.13 14.68
N ARG A 22 -3.81 9.56 15.69
CA ARG A 22 -5.10 8.95 16.05
C ARG A 22 -6.28 9.51 15.27
N SER A 23 -6.13 10.69 14.64
CA SER A 23 -7.21 11.32 13.88
C SER A 23 -6.81 11.72 12.46
N ALA A 24 -5.55 11.49 12.07
CA ALA A 24 -5.07 11.74 10.73
C ALA A 24 -5.90 10.95 9.69
N VAL A 25 -6.33 11.65 8.65
CA VAL A 25 -7.00 11.08 7.49
C VAL A 25 -6.09 11.29 6.29
N TRP A 26 -5.74 10.21 5.62
CA TRP A 26 -4.87 10.23 4.46
C TRP A 26 -5.71 10.23 3.19
N THR A 27 -5.36 11.10 2.24
CA THR A 27 -5.98 11.12 0.91
C THR A 27 -4.98 10.55 -0.09
N LEU A 28 -5.38 9.48 -0.78
CA LEU A 28 -4.55 8.73 -1.72
C LEU A 28 -5.11 8.83 -3.12
N ALA A 29 -4.25 9.12 -4.09
CA ALA A 29 -4.56 9.01 -5.50
C ALA A 29 -4.11 7.63 -6.00
N ILE A 30 -5.06 6.75 -6.28
CA ILE A 30 -4.81 5.37 -6.71
C ILE A 30 -5.09 5.26 -8.21
N ARG A 31 -4.10 4.81 -9.00
CA ARG A 31 -4.27 4.63 -10.45
C ARG A 31 -5.41 3.66 -10.73
N VAL A 32 -6.35 4.08 -11.56
CA VAL A 32 -7.44 3.23 -12.03
C VAL A 32 -6.90 2.28 -13.11
N PRO A 33 -7.12 0.95 -12.99
CA PRO A 33 -6.71 0.00 -14.01
C PRO A 33 -7.34 0.28 -15.39
N ASP A 34 -6.57 0.10 -16.46
CA ASP A 34 -6.98 0.43 -17.84
C ASP A 34 -8.28 -0.27 -18.28
N ARG A 35 -8.50 -1.51 -17.81
CA ARG A 35 -9.75 -2.26 -18.02
C ARG A 35 -11.00 -1.56 -17.49
N MET A 36 -10.87 -0.74 -16.46
CA MET A 36 -11.98 0.02 -15.88
C MET A 36 -12.09 1.40 -16.49
N LEU A 37 -11.02 1.94 -17.06
CA LEU A 37 -11.07 3.21 -17.82
C LEU A 37 -12.09 3.14 -18.96
N ALA A 38 -12.16 2.01 -19.67
CA ALA A 38 -13.17 1.81 -20.71
C ALA A 38 -14.62 1.91 -20.19
N ARG A 39 -14.86 1.61 -18.90
CA ARG A 39 -16.17 1.71 -18.25
C ARG A 39 -16.46 3.09 -17.66
N LEU A 40 -15.45 3.95 -17.54
CA LEU A 40 -15.53 5.32 -17.03
C LEU A 40 -15.86 6.35 -18.12
N ASN A 41 -16.00 5.91 -19.37
CA ASN A 41 -16.34 6.78 -20.50
C ASN A 41 -17.68 7.50 -20.21
N PRO A 42 -17.84 8.82 -20.44
CA PRO A 42 -19.07 9.57 -20.16
C PRO A 42 -20.36 8.98 -20.76
N GLU A 43 -20.27 8.17 -21.82
CA GLU A 43 -21.39 7.44 -22.44
C GLU A 43 -21.81 6.18 -21.64
N SER A 44 -20.99 5.75 -20.69
CA SER A 44 -21.24 4.61 -19.80
C SER A 44 -22.11 5.04 -18.63
N ARG A 45 -23.17 4.28 -18.35
CA ARG A 45 -24.06 4.47 -17.18
C ARG A 45 -23.38 4.18 -15.82
N TRP A 46 -22.08 3.89 -15.80
CA TRP A 46 -21.35 3.59 -14.56
C TRP A 46 -20.75 4.87 -13.96
N ALA A 47 -21.43 5.44 -12.96
CA ALA A 47 -20.89 6.54 -12.18
C ALA A 47 -19.94 5.98 -11.09
N PRO A 48 -18.67 6.41 -11.03
CA PRO A 48 -17.77 6.00 -9.97
C PRO A 48 -18.27 6.53 -8.62
N THR A 49 -18.23 5.69 -7.58
CA THR A 49 -18.59 6.07 -6.20
C THR A 49 -17.54 6.98 -5.54
N PHE A 50 -16.41 7.19 -6.22
CA PHE A 50 -15.27 7.96 -5.74
C PHE A 50 -14.92 9.09 -6.72
N ARG A 51 -14.25 10.12 -6.19
CA ARG A 51 -13.76 11.23 -7.02
C ARG A 51 -12.60 10.75 -7.89
N THR A 52 -12.53 11.23 -9.12
CA THR A 52 -11.46 10.90 -10.07
C THR A 52 -10.71 12.15 -10.51
N ILE A 53 -9.41 12.00 -10.76
CA ILE A 53 -8.58 13.04 -11.40
C ILE A 53 -7.86 12.42 -12.59
N THR A 54 -7.68 13.19 -13.66
CA THR A 54 -6.98 12.76 -14.87
C THR A 54 -5.67 13.52 -15.00
N TYR A 55 -4.58 12.80 -15.26
CA TYR A 55 -3.25 13.36 -15.49
C TYR A 55 -2.72 12.93 -16.88
N PRO A 56 -1.96 13.77 -17.59
CA PRO A 56 -1.64 15.17 -17.25
C PRO A 56 -2.87 16.09 -17.29
N LEU A 57 -2.85 17.13 -16.47
CA LEU A 57 -3.92 18.13 -16.44
C LEU A 57 -3.87 18.96 -17.74
N PRO A 58 -5.03 19.39 -18.27
CA PRO A 58 -5.05 20.33 -19.38
C PRO A 58 -4.38 21.65 -18.98
N PRO A 59 -3.70 22.34 -19.90
CA PRO A 59 -3.08 23.63 -19.63
C PRO A 59 -4.14 24.66 -19.23
N VAL A 60 -3.96 25.31 -18.07
CA VAL A 60 -4.83 26.40 -17.58
C VAL A 60 -4.03 27.70 -17.67
N PRO A 61 -4.56 28.79 -18.25
CA PRO A 61 -5.93 28.97 -18.74
C PRO A 61 -6.14 28.44 -20.16
N LEU A 62 -7.25 27.72 -20.36
CA LEU A 62 -7.78 27.41 -21.68
C LEU A 62 -8.41 28.69 -22.25
N SER A 63 -7.59 29.59 -22.81
CA SER A 63 -8.15 30.58 -23.76
C SER A 63 -8.90 29.80 -24.84
N PRO A 64 -10.05 30.27 -25.35
CA PRO A 64 -10.75 29.60 -26.45
C PRO A 64 -9.86 29.32 -27.67
N GLU A 65 -8.75 30.04 -27.86
CA GLU A 65 -7.72 29.68 -28.86
C GLU A 65 -6.87 28.48 -28.43
N ALA A 66 -6.32 28.49 -27.21
CA ALA A 66 -5.48 27.41 -26.67
C ALA A 66 -6.24 26.07 -26.53
N ALA A 67 -7.57 26.12 -26.34
CA ALA A 67 -8.41 24.92 -26.31
C ALA A 67 -8.56 24.25 -27.69
N ARG A 68 -8.43 25.01 -28.80
CA ARG A 68 -8.53 24.47 -30.16
C ARG A 68 -7.27 23.72 -30.59
N ASP A 69 -6.11 24.18 -30.11
CA ASP A 69 -4.82 23.58 -30.41
C ASP A 69 -4.40 22.48 -29.40
N TYR A 70 -5.20 22.25 -28.35
CA TYR A 70 -4.92 21.24 -27.35
C TYR A 70 -5.23 19.84 -27.88
N GLN A 71 -4.18 19.09 -28.22
CA GLN A 71 -4.28 17.66 -28.46
C GLN A 71 -4.08 16.91 -27.13
N PRO A 72 -5.06 16.13 -26.67
CA PRO A 72 -4.89 15.33 -25.46
C PRO A 72 -3.69 14.38 -25.63
N PRO A 73 -2.88 14.19 -24.58
CA PRO A 73 -1.73 13.30 -24.64
C PRO A 73 -2.17 11.86 -24.93
N GLU A 74 -1.29 11.12 -25.60
CA GLU A 74 -1.51 9.73 -26.02
C GLU A 74 -1.80 8.80 -24.83
N LYS A 75 -1.20 9.10 -23.66
CA LYS A 75 -1.42 8.35 -22.42
C LYS A 75 -2.00 9.26 -21.35
N GLN A 76 -3.26 9.01 -21.02
CA GLN A 76 -3.94 9.61 -19.88
C GLN A 76 -4.03 8.61 -18.74
N HIS A 77 -3.81 9.09 -17.52
CA HIS A 77 -3.90 8.30 -16.31
C HIS A 77 -5.00 8.86 -15.44
N VAL A 78 -6.02 8.04 -15.18
CA VAL A 78 -7.08 8.39 -14.25
C VAL A 78 -6.73 7.81 -12.89
N PHE A 79 -6.86 8.62 -11.86
CA PHE A 79 -6.64 8.24 -10.47
C PHE A 79 -7.93 8.40 -9.68
N ALA A 80 -8.24 7.40 -8.86
CA ALA A 80 -9.28 7.45 -7.85
C ALA A 80 -8.74 8.13 -6.59
N ILE A 81 -9.45 9.13 -6.09
CA ILE A 81 -9.14 9.82 -4.85
C ILE A 81 -9.88 9.14 -3.71
N LEU A 82 -9.15 8.36 -2.91
CA LEU A 82 -9.69 7.60 -1.78
C LEU A 82 -9.15 8.17 -0.47
N GLN A 83 -9.93 8.05 0.60
CA GLN A 83 -9.57 8.53 1.92
C GLN A 83 -9.53 7.37 2.92
N THR A 84 -8.54 7.35 3.81
CA THR A 84 -8.49 6.39 4.92
C THR A 84 -9.50 6.77 6.01
N LEU A 85 -9.77 5.85 6.94
CA LEU A 85 -10.46 6.22 8.16
C LEU A 85 -9.52 7.02 9.09
N PRO A 86 -10.09 7.81 10.02
CA PRO A 86 -9.29 8.54 10.99
C PRO A 86 -8.38 7.60 11.80
N GLY A 87 -7.09 7.91 11.81
CA GLY A 87 -6.08 7.18 12.58
C GLY A 87 -5.46 5.97 11.88
N GLU A 88 -5.84 5.70 10.63
CA GLU A 88 -5.22 4.65 9.84
C GLU A 88 -3.96 5.15 9.13
N ASN A 89 -2.90 4.34 9.13
CA ASN A 89 -1.68 4.64 8.41
C ASN A 89 -1.59 3.80 7.12
N PRO A 90 -1.57 4.42 5.92
CA PRO A 90 -1.42 3.69 4.67
C PRO A 90 -0.03 3.06 4.48
N PHE A 91 0.98 3.46 5.24
CA PHE A 91 2.34 2.93 5.18
C PHE A 91 2.62 1.85 6.23
N ASP A 92 1.69 1.60 7.16
CA ASP A 92 1.86 0.53 8.15
C ASP A 92 1.58 -0.83 7.50
N LEU A 93 2.60 -1.70 7.47
CA LEU A 93 2.51 -3.05 6.91
C LEU A 93 1.72 -4.03 7.81
N GLY A 94 1.19 -3.53 8.94
CA GLY A 94 0.35 -4.26 9.88
C GLY A 94 1.12 -4.98 10.98
N SER A 95 2.46 -4.92 10.97
CA SER A 95 3.28 -5.45 12.06
C SER A 95 4.52 -4.58 12.28
N PRO A 96 4.85 -4.24 13.53
CA PRO A 96 6.01 -3.40 13.83
C PRO A 96 7.34 -3.92 13.29
N PHE A 97 7.48 -5.25 13.25
CA PHE A 97 8.69 -5.90 12.76
C PHE A 97 8.87 -5.70 11.24
N LYS A 98 7.79 -5.83 10.44
CA LYS A 98 7.86 -5.58 8.99
C LYS A 98 8.21 -4.13 8.68
N ASN A 99 7.60 -3.19 9.40
CA ASN A 99 7.91 -1.77 9.26
C ASN A 99 9.39 -1.51 9.57
N LEU A 100 9.90 -2.10 10.65
CA LEU A 100 11.30 -1.97 11.02
C LEU A 100 12.24 -2.62 9.99
N GLN A 101 11.89 -3.78 9.45
CA GLN A 101 12.66 -4.43 8.39
C GLN A 101 12.75 -3.57 7.13
N GLN A 102 11.69 -2.82 6.80
CA GLN A 102 11.67 -1.90 5.66
C GLN A 102 12.73 -0.79 5.80
N VAL A 103 13.00 -0.35 7.04
CA VAL A 103 13.98 0.70 7.33
C VAL A 103 15.38 0.12 7.53
N LEU A 104 15.52 -0.93 8.34
CA LEU A 104 16.82 -1.44 8.79
C LEU A 104 17.38 -2.59 7.94
N GLY A 105 16.57 -3.26 7.13
CA GLY A 105 16.99 -4.45 6.39
C GLY A 105 16.35 -5.73 6.91
N TYR A 106 16.46 -6.79 6.11
CA TYR A 106 15.91 -8.11 6.43
C TYR A 106 16.82 -8.94 7.33
N SER A 107 18.11 -8.60 7.42
CA SER A 107 19.09 -9.29 8.26
C SER A 107 19.48 -8.43 9.45
N ILE A 108 19.63 -9.05 10.62
CA ILE A 108 20.08 -8.36 11.85
C ILE A 108 21.49 -7.76 11.66
N ILE A 109 22.33 -8.36 10.83
CA ILE A 109 23.66 -7.84 10.51
C ILE A 109 23.56 -6.49 9.78
N ASP A 110 22.58 -6.33 8.89
CA ASP A 110 22.32 -5.08 8.17
C ASP A 110 21.83 -3.97 9.14
N TRP A 111 21.29 -4.34 10.30
CA TRP A 111 20.84 -3.38 11.31
C TRP A 111 22.01 -2.71 12.06
N PHE A 112 23.13 -3.42 12.19
CA PHE A 112 24.32 -2.93 12.90
C PHE A 112 25.40 -2.40 11.95
N LEU A 113 25.37 -2.79 10.67
CA LEU A 113 26.32 -2.33 9.66
C LEU A 113 25.61 -1.53 8.56
N PRO A 114 25.83 -0.20 8.46
CA PRO A 114 25.21 0.66 7.45
C PRO A 114 25.89 0.52 6.08
N LEU A 115 26.02 -0.71 5.59
CA LEU A 115 26.70 -1.03 4.33
C LEU A 115 25.75 -1.18 3.15
N LYS A 116 24.44 -1.33 3.42
CA LYS A 116 23.40 -1.48 2.41
C LYS A 116 22.38 -0.36 2.53
N GLN A 117 21.82 0.01 1.39
CA GLN A 117 20.69 0.92 1.34
C GLN A 117 19.45 0.26 1.96
N SER A 118 18.62 1.06 2.62
CA SER A 118 17.40 0.58 3.26
C SER A 118 16.44 -0.01 2.22
N PRO A 119 15.82 -1.18 2.49
CA PRO A 119 14.90 -1.82 1.54
C PRO A 119 13.75 -0.94 1.08
N CYS A 120 13.29 0.00 1.92
CA CYS A 120 12.24 0.95 1.56
C CYS A 120 12.58 1.84 0.36
N ALA A 121 13.86 1.97 -0.01
CA ALA A 121 14.33 2.80 -1.10
C ALA A 121 14.58 2.03 -2.41
N ASP A 122 14.54 0.69 -2.39
CA ASP A 122 14.93 -0.16 -3.53
C ASP A 122 13.72 -0.73 -4.30
N ARG A 123 12.63 0.05 -4.38
CA ARG A 123 11.39 -0.39 -5.02
C ARG A 123 11.37 -0.07 -6.50
N THR A 124 11.36 -1.12 -7.33
CA THR A 124 11.29 -1.04 -8.80
C THR A 124 9.87 -1.20 -9.34
N THR A 125 8.90 -1.57 -8.51
CA THR A 125 7.49 -1.69 -8.90
C THR A 125 6.86 -0.32 -9.14
N GLY A 126 6.32 -0.08 -10.33
CA GLY A 126 5.77 1.22 -10.75
C GLY A 126 4.48 1.68 -10.07
N ASP A 127 3.95 0.92 -9.10
CA ASP A 127 2.68 1.24 -8.43
C ASP A 127 2.81 2.34 -7.37
N SER A 128 3.96 2.39 -6.68
CA SER A 128 4.20 3.32 -5.57
C SER A 128 5.69 3.35 -5.23
N PHE A 129 6.17 4.48 -4.71
CA PHE A 129 7.55 4.60 -4.22
C PHE A 129 7.81 3.79 -2.94
N TYR A 130 6.80 3.64 -2.09
CA TYR A 130 6.89 2.90 -0.82
C TYR A 130 5.96 1.69 -0.81
N GLU A 131 6.26 0.72 0.06
CA GLU A 131 5.36 -0.38 0.34
C GLU A 131 4.08 0.15 1.02
N LEU A 132 2.94 -0.32 0.56
CA LEU A 132 1.64 0.14 1.02
C LEU A 132 0.99 -0.95 1.87
N GLY A 133 0.40 -0.52 2.97
CA GLY A 133 -0.19 -1.38 3.98
C GLY A 133 -1.54 -1.99 3.61
N PRO A 134 -2.09 -2.81 4.52
CA PRO A 134 -3.41 -3.44 4.36
C PRO A 134 -4.55 -2.42 4.17
N VAL A 135 -4.40 -1.21 4.72
CA VAL A 135 -5.38 -0.12 4.58
C VAL A 135 -5.61 0.22 3.11
N VAL A 136 -4.54 0.34 2.31
CA VAL A 136 -4.66 0.63 0.88
C VAL A 136 -5.31 -0.52 0.14
N SER A 137 -5.01 -1.76 0.53
CA SER A 137 -5.65 -2.95 -0.04
C SER A 137 -7.16 -2.96 0.23
N ARG A 138 -7.58 -2.56 1.44
CA ARG A 138 -8.99 -2.38 1.78
C ARG A 138 -9.64 -1.28 0.94
N LEU A 139 -9.02 -0.10 0.84
CA LEU A 139 -9.55 1.01 0.04
C LEU A 139 -9.70 0.64 -1.43
N LYS A 140 -8.69 -0.03 -2.01
CA LYS A 140 -8.78 -0.57 -3.38
C LYS A 140 -9.96 -1.53 -3.52
N LYS A 141 -10.17 -2.43 -2.55
CA LYS A 141 -11.28 -3.39 -2.56
C LYS A 141 -12.64 -2.71 -2.45
N GLU A 142 -12.79 -1.75 -1.54
CA GLU A 142 -14.02 -0.97 -1.33
C GLU A 142 -14.39 -0.14 -2.57
N ALA A 143 -13.39 0.42 -3.25
CA ALA A 143 -13.58 1.12 -4.51
C ALA A 143 -13.70 0.19 -5.74
N GLY A 144 -13.62 -1.13 -5.57
CA GLY A 144 -13.67 -2.09 -6.67
C GLY A 144 -12.46 -2.06 -7.62
N LEU A 145 -11.35 -1.45 -7.19
CA LEU A 145 -10.10 -1.29 -7.95
C LEU A 145 -9.19 -2.53 -7.92
N ASN A 146 -9.68 -3.69 -7.48
CA ASN A 146 -8.85 -4.88 -7.25
C ASN A 146 -7.96 -5.19 -8.47
N PRO A 147 -6.62 -5.26 -8.32
CA PRO A 147 -5.75 -5.82 -9.36
C PRO A 147 -6.00 -7.33 -9.50
N PRO A 148 -5.56 -7.98 -10.60
CA PRO A 148 -5.43 -9.44 -10.64
C PRO A 148 -4.58 -9.92 -9.45
N PRO A 149 -4.70 -11.19 -9.00
CA PRO A 149 -3.80 -11.74 -8.01
C PRO A 149 -2.39 -11.86 -8.62
N GLU A 150 -1.65 -10.77 -8.63
CA GLU A 150 -0.22 -10.77 -8.90
C GLU A 150 0.47 -11.13 -7.59
N SER A 151 1.22 -12.22 -7.66
CA SER A 151 1.91 -12.95 -6.60
C SER A 151 2.48 -12.05 -5.50
N GLN A 152 1.76 -11.97 -4.39
CA GLN A 152 2.42 -11.83 -3.10
C GLN A 152 3.36 -13.04 -2.98
N PRO A 153 4.67 -12.87 -2.70
CA PRO A 153 5.44 -13.98 -2.16
C PRO A 153 4.76 -14.36 -0.85
N THR A 154 4.06 -15.48 -0.92
CA THR A 154 3.45 -16.13 0.22
C THR A 154 4.63 -16.53 1.10
N THR A 155 4.92 -15.74 2.13
CA THR A 155 5.62 -16.29 3.29
C THR A 155 4.59 -17.16 4.00
N GLN A 156 4.38 -18.35 3.44
CA GLN A 156 3.69 -19.44 4.10
C GLN A 156 4.52 -19.75 5.35
N ASN A 157 4.00 -19.33 6.49
CA ASN A 157 4.47 -19.79 7.79
C ASN A 157 4.17 -21.27 7.89
N ASP A 158 5.15 -22.09 7.50
CA ASP A 158 5.10 -23.55 7.52
C ASP A 158 5.45 -24.11 8.92
N THR A 159 4.89 -23.51 9.98
CA THR A 159 5.20 -23.90 11.38
C THR A 159 4.02 -24.41 12.18
N GLU A 160 2.84 -24.60 11.58
CA GLU A 160 1.64 -25.02 12.32
C GLU A 160 1.20 -26.48 12.12
N ARG A 161 2.13 -27.40 11.80
CA ARG A 161 1.79 -28.84 11.66
C ARG A 161 2.55 -29.86 12.51
N LYS A 162 3.48 -29.46 13.41
CA LYS A 162 4.29 -30.44 14.16
C LYS A 162 4.00 -30.67 15.64
N HIS A 163 3.05 -29.96 16.27
CA HIS A 163 2.83 -30.12 17.72
C HIS A 163 1.65 -31.00 18.18
N LYS A 164 0.88 -31.63 17.28
CA LYS A 164 -0.30 -32.44 17.67
C LYS A 164 -0.18 -33.96 17.50
N ARG A 165 1.05 -34.50 17.44
CA ARG A 165 1.30 -35.94 17.19
C ARG A 165 2.19 -36.65 18.23
N ARG A 166 2.24 -36.18 19.48
CA ARG A 166 2.95 -36.88 20.59
C ARG A 166 2.11 -37.07 21.85
N ARG A 167 0.81 -37.35 21.72
CA ARG A 167 -0.07 -37.74 22.84
C ARG A 167 -1.05 -38.84 22.44
N SER A 168 -0.57 -40.04 22.10
CA SER A 168 -1.43 -41.25 22.04
C SER A 168 -0.65 -42.57 22.02
N SER A 169 0.42 -42.72 22.79
CA SER A 169 1.08 -44.03 22.93
C SER A 169 1.63 -44.24 24.34
N HIS A 170 0.72 -44.20 25.32
CA HIS A 170 0.99 -44.79 26.63
C HIS A 170 -0.33 -45.08 27.36
N ARG A 171 -0.99 -46.18 26.96
CA ARG A 171 -1.90 -46.94 27.84
C ARG A 171 -2.38 -48.20 27.14
N GLN A 172 -1.70 -49.32 27.37
CA GLN A 172 -2.33 -50.65 27.50
C GLN A 172 -1.27 -51.65 27.96
N SER A 173 -1.16 -51.77 29.28
CA SER A 173 -0.67 -52.98 29.94
C SER A 173 -1.59 -53.17 31.13
N HIS A 174 -2.44 -54.20 31.07
CA HIS A 174 -3.04 -54.83 32.24
C HIS A 174 -3.45 -56.24 31.82
N GLU A 175 -2.64 -57.20 32.27
CA GLU A 175 -3.12 -58.41 32.94
C GLU A 175 -4.19 -58.07 33.99
#